data_AF-A0A348AIP8-F1
#
_entry.id   AF-A0A348AIP8-F1
#
_cell.length_a   1.000
_cell.length_b   1.000
_cell.length_c   1.000
_cell.angle_alpha   90.00
_cell.angle_beta   90.00
_cell.angle_gamma   90.00
#
_symmetry.space_group_name_H-M   'P 1'
#
loop_
_entity.id
_entity.type
_entity.pdbx_description
1 polymer ?
#
loop_
_entity_poly.entity_id
_entity_poly.type
_entity_poly.pdbx_seq_one_letter_code
_entity_poly.pdbx_strand_id
1 'polypeptide(L)' 'MEQQKLIEIIAKSLNIPSGEIAATTSLSHEIGVDSIEMVTLCRNLTKTFNCNLNVAEIKEADTVEKLFMYIEEKQKVS' A
#
# COMPACT_ATOMS: atom_id res chain seq x y z
N MET A 1 10.11 9.37 -0.99
CA MET A 1 9.54 8.63 0.17
C MET A 1 10.46 7.45 0.48
N GLU A 2 10.41 6.82 1.65
CA GLU A 2 11.13 5.55 1.89
C GLU A 2 10.15 4.38 1.82
N GLN A 3 10.44 3.39 0.98
CA GLN A 3 9.59 2.22 0.75
C GLN A 3 9.33 1.42 2.03
N GLN A 4 10.32 1.40 2.93
CA GLN A 4 10.21 0.78 4.25
C GLN A 4 9.13 1.43 5.13
N LYS A 5 8.97 2.75 5.03
CA LYS A 5 7.94 3.49 5.75
C LYS A 5 6.53 3.11 5.26
N LEU A 6 6.39 2.87 3.95
CA LEU A 6 5.14 2.38 3.38
C LEU A 6 4.82 0.98 3.91
N ILE A 7 5.80 0.08 3.95
CA ILE A 7 5.65 -1.27 4.51
C ILE A 7 5.19 -1.20 5.97
N GLU A 8 5.77 -0.34 6.80
CA GLU A 8 5.34 -0.17 8.20
C GLU A 8 3.90 0.32 8.33
N ILE A 9 3.46 1.23 7.45
CA ILE A 9 2.08 1.73 7.45
C ILE A 9 1.11 0.62 7.02
N ILE A 10 1.47 -0.13 5.98
CA ILE A 10 0.69 -1.27 5.50
C ILE A 10 0.59 -2.33 6.61
N ALA A 11 1.71 -2.72 7.21
CA ALA A 11 1.81 -3.63 8.33
C ALA A 11 0.90 -3.22 9.49
N LYS A 12 0.96 -1.95 9.92
CA LYS A 12 0.08 -1.43 10.97
C LYS A 12 -1.38 -1.41 10.56
N SER A 13 -1.68 -1.07 9.30
CA SER A 13 -3.04 -0.97 8.80
C SER A 13 -3.71 -2.34 8.65
N LEU A 14 -2.93 -3.39 8.35
CA LEU A 14 -3.39 -4.77 8.18
C LEU A 14 -3.21 -5.63 9.43
N ASN A 15 -2.56 -5.09 10.47
CA ASN A 15 -2.19 -5.83 11.68
C ASN A 15 -1.23 -7.01 11.45
N ILE A 16 -0.31 -6.86 10.50
CA ILE A 16 0.65 -7.90 10.07
C ILE A 16 2.07 -7.42 10.41
N PRO A 17 3.02 -8.30 10.75
CA PRO A 17 4.40 -7.88 11.00
C PRO A 17 5.03 -7.30 9.72
N SER A 18 5.71 -6.15 9.83
CA SER A 18 6.47 -5.58 8.70
C SER A 18 7.60 -6.49 8.21
N GLY A 19 8.03 -7.46 9.03
CA GLY A 19 8.98 -8.50 8.63
C GLY A 19 8.41 -9.59 7.73
N GLU A 20 7.08 -9.74 7.66
CA GLU A 20 6.41 -10.68 6.74
C GLU A 20 6.01 -10.02 5.42
N ILE A 21 6.14 -8.70 5.31
CA ILE A 21 5.79 -7.94 4.11
C ILE A 21 7.07 -7.55 3.37
N ALA A 22 7.36 -8.23 2.27
CA ALA A 22 8.43 -7.81 1.37
C ALA A 22 7.92 -6.82 0.31
N ALA A 23 8.85 -6.04 -0.26
CA ALA A 23 8.56 -5.16 -1.39
C ALA A 23 7.97 -5.90 -2.60
N THR A 24 8.40 -7.16 -2.79
CA THR A 24 7.97 -8.06 -3.86
C THR A 24 6.76 -8.92 -3.49
N THR A 25 6.31 -8.88 -2.24
CA THR A 25 5.19 -9.69 -1.75
C THR A 25 3.88 -9.18 -2.33
N SER A 26 3.06 -10.11 -2.81
CA SER A 26 1.73 -9.78 -3.32
C SER A 26 0.76 -9.50 -2.17
N LEU A 27 0.26 -8.27 -2.08
CA LEU A 27 -0.75 -7.84 -1.12
C LEU A 27 -2.05 -8.66 -1.29
N SER A 28 -2.47 -8.91 -2.52
CA SER A 28 -3.72 -9.65 -2.76
C SER A 28 -3.55 -11.15 -2.53
N HIS A 29 -2.44 -11.73 -3.00
CA HIS A 29 -2.27 -13.18 -3.11
C HIS A 29 -1.48 -13.80 -1.94
N GLU A 30 -0.43 -13.14 -1.46
CA GLU A 30 0.41 -13.66 -0.36
C GLU A 30 -0.09 -13.17 1.00
N ILE A 31 -0.38 -11.87 1.12
CA ILE A 31 -0.90 -11.30 2.36
C ILE A 31 -2.39 -11.66 2.55
N GLY A 32 -3.12 -11.87 1.45
CA GLY A 32 -4.56 -12.11 1.51
C GLY A 32 -5.36 -10.86 1.85
N VAL A 33 -4.92 -9.68 1.39
CA VAL A 33 -5.66 -8.43 1.61
C VAL A 33 -7.00 -8.49 0.88
N ASP A 34 -8.07 -8.64 1.65
CA ASP A 34 -9.44 -8.60 1.18
C ASP A 34 -9.89 -7.19 0.77
N SER A 35 -11.04 -7.10 0.09
CA SER A 35 -11.62 -5.82 -0.34
C SER A 35 -11.81 -4.81 0.81
N ILE A 36 -12.11 -5.27 2.03
CA ILE A 36 -12.27 -4.41 3.22
C ILE A 36 -10.93 -3.83 3.64
N GLU A 37 -9.92 -4.70 3.75
CA GLU A 37 -8.57 -4.34 4.14
C GLU A 37 -7.94 -3.40 3.11
N MET A 38 -8.17 -3.63 1.81
CA MET A 38 -7.74 -2.72 0.75
C MET A 38 -8.37 -1.33 0.89
N VAL A 39 -9.66 -1.22 1.22
CA VAL A 39 -10.34 0.08 1.42
C VAL A 39 -9.74 0.83 2.61
N THR A 40 -9.51 0.11 3.72
CA THR A 40 -8.90 0.69 4.94
C THR A 40 -7.48 1.16 4.66
N LEU A 41 -6.69 0.31 3.99
CA LEU A 41 -5.33 0.64 3.59
C LEU A 41 -5.30 1.85 2.65
N CYS A 42 -6.13 1.83 1.62
CA CYS A 42 -6.28 2.93 0.67
C CYS A 42 -6.59 4.25 1.38
N ARG A 43 -7.55 4.26 2.30
CA ARG A 43 -7.88 5.45 3.09
C ARG A 43 -6.71 5.92 3.95
N ASN A 44 -6.02 5.01 4.61
CA ASN A 44 -4.84 5.35 5.43
C ASN A 44 -3.72 5.96 4.59
N LEU A 45 -3.43 5.36 3.43
CA LEU A 45 -2.40 5.85 2.51
C LEU A 45 -2.78 7.21 1.93
N THR A 46 -4.00 7.35 1.39
CA THR A 46 -4.53 8.62 0.87
C THR A 46 -4.47 9.71 1.93
N LYS A 47 -4.82 9.42 3.19
CA LYS A 47 -4.78 10.40 4.28
C LYS A 47 -3.35 10.72 4.74
N THR A 48 -2.46 9.74 4.77
CA THR A 48 -1.07 9.90 5.24
C THR A 48 -0.20 10.61 4.22
N PHE A 49 -0.38 10.28 2.94
CA PHE A 49 0.42 10.79 1.83
C PHE A 49 -0.28 11.87 1.03
N ASN A 50 -1.54 12.20 1.38
CA ASN A 50 -2.36 13.18 0.69
C ASN A 50 -2.46 12.91 -0.84
N CYS A 51 -2.45 11.64 -1.22
CA CYS A 51 -2.49 11.19 -2.62
C CYS A 51 -3.85 10.58 -2.96
N ASN A 52 -4.35 10.78 -4.18
CA ASN A 52 -5.64 10.23 -4.59
C ASN A 52 -5.50 8.77 -5.09
N LEU A 53 -5.39 7.82 -4.16
CA LEU A 53 -5.40 6.38 -4.45
C LEU A 53 -6.82 5.82 -4.43
N ASN A 54 -7.04 4.79 -5.25
CA ASN A 54 -8.24 3.96 -5.24
C ASN A 54 -7.88 2.50 -5.00
N VAL A 55 -8.84 1.72 -4.49
CA VAL A 55 -8.70 0.27 -4.29
C VAL A 55 -8.32 -0.47 -5.57
N ALA A 56 -8.83 -0.02 -6.72
CA ALA A 56 -8.45 -0.58 -8.02
C ALA A 56 -6.94 -0.44 -8.27
N GLU A 57 -6.35 0.72 -7.99
CA GLU A 57 -4.92 0.96 -8.18
C GLU A 57 -4.10 0.12 -7.21
N ILE A 58 -4.56 -0.06 -5.97
CA ILE A 58 -3.92 -0.97 -5.00
C ILE A 58 -3.98 -2.42 -5.48
N LYS A 59 -5.08 -2.82 -6.12
CA LYS A 59 -5.24 -4.16 -6.67
C LYS A 59 -4.40 -4.38 -7.93
N GLU A 60 -4.22 -3.34 -8.75
CA GLU A 60 -3.29 -3.35 -9.89
C GLU A 60 -1.84 -3.36 -9.44
N ALA A 61 -1.53 -2.57 -8.42
CA ALA A 61 -0.28 -2.59 -7.69
C ALA A 61 -0.28 -3.74 -6.69
N ASP A 62 -0.31 -4.95 -7.25
CA ASP A 62 -0.32 -6.22 -6.52
C ASP A 62 0.80 -6.32 -5.47
N THR A 63 1.92 -5.61 -5.65
CA THR A 63 3.06 -5.59 -4.72
C THR A 63 3.30 -4.22 -4.08
N VAL A 64 3.92 -4.21 -2.90
CA VAL A 64 4.24 -2.96 -2.17
C VAL A 64 5.16 -2.04 -2.97
N GLU A 65 6.10 -2.61 -3.74
CA GLU A 65 6.97 -1.83 -4.63
C GLU A 65 6.20 -1.07 -5.70
N LYS A 66 5.26 -1.73 -6.38
CA LYS A 66 4.40 -1.04 -7.34
C LYS A 66 3.56 0.02 -6.65
N LEU A 67 3.00 -0.31 -5.49
CA LEU A 67 2.18 0.62 -4.71
C LEU A 67 2.97 1.89 -4.36
N PHE A 68 4.22 1.70 -3.94
CA PHE A 68 5.15 2.77 -3.63
C PHE A 68 5.43 3.67 -4.84
N MET A 69 5.72 3.08 -6.00
CA MET A 69 5.95 3.83 -7.24
C MET A 69 4.70 4.63 -7.62
N TYR A 70 3.50 4.03 -7.54
CA TYR A 70 2.23 4.72 -7.81
C TYR A 70 2.04 5.93 -6.90
N ILE A 71 2.31 5.78 -5.59
CA ILE A 71 2.17 6.88 -4.62
C ILE A 71 3.19 7.98 -4.89
N GLU A 72 4.46 7.64 -5.10
CA GLU A 72 5.50 8.62 -5.40
C GLU A 72 5.20 9.39 -6.68
N GLU A 73 4.72 8.69 -7.71
CA GLU A 73 4.33 9.33 -8.96
C GLU A 73 3.21 10.34 -8.70
N LYS A 74 2.12 9.92 -8.05
CA LYS A 74 0.97 10.78 -7.71
C LYS A 74 1.35 11.98 -6.83
N GLN A 75 2.26 11.78 -5.87
CA GLN A 75 2.75 12.88 -5.02
C GLN A 75 3.58 13.91 -5.80
N LYS A 76 4.28 13.52 -6.87
CA LYS A 76 5.05 14.47 -7.69
C LYS A 76 4.17 15.32 -8.61
N VAL A 77 2.95 14.87 -8.92
CA VAL A 77 2.06 15.56 -9.86
C VAL A 77 1.00 16.47 -9.19
N SER A 78 1.07 16.68 -7.86
CA SER A 78 0.13 17.55 -7.10
C SER A 78 0.80 18.76 -6.48
#